data_AF-A0A951I8I2-F1
#
_entry.id   AF-A0A951I8I2-F1
#
_cell.length_a   1.000
_cell.length_b   1.000
_cell.length_c   1.000
_cell.angle_alpha   90.00
_cell.angle_beta   90.00
_cell.angle_gamma   90.00
#
_symmetry.space_group_name_H-M   'P 1'
#
loop_
_entity.id
_entity.type
_entity.pdbx_description
1 polymer ?
#
loop_
_entity_poly.entity_id
_entity_poly.type
_entity_poly.pdbx_seq_one_letter_code
_entity_poly.pdbx_strand_id
1 'polypeptide(L)'
;GWIQPHQRWATGLLVDNCEVPDGGIDFMNRGAMGSGHGWAIGWAAAWNSKAKSYLNQLPPGAYNWVIGSTGEHQKRAIPFDKEPDLQEGIYDSPGIPVTPKSLYLAQLEERLGKTALHNIGY
;
A
#
# COMPACT_ATOMS: atom_id res chain seq x y z
N GLY A 1 2.42 14.14 1.54
CA GLY A 1 2.50 13.38 2.80
C GLY A 1 2.52 11.89 2.49
N TRP A 2 2.78 11.02 3.47
CA TRP A 2 2.86 9.57 3.24
C TRP A 2 1.64 8.85 3.81
N ILE A 3 1.09 7.89 3.05
CA ILE A 3 0.13 6.92 3.56
C ILE A 3 0.94 5.76 4.14
N GLN A 4 0.92 5.63 5.47
CA GLN A 4 1.66 4.59 6.18
C GLN A 4 1.09 4.42 7.60
N PRO A 5 0.97 3.18 8.13
CA PRO A 5 0.78 2.99 9.57
C PRO A 5 2.00 3.47 10.34
N HIS A 6 1.76 4.14 11.46
CA HIS A 6 2.82 4.87 12.15
C HIS A 6 3.50 4.06 13.26
N GLN A 7 2.79 3.67 14.32
CA GLN A 7 3.43 3.11 15.53
C GLN A 7 3.13 1.65 15.82
N ARG A 8 1.98 1.12 15.43
CA ARG A 8 1.56 -0.25 15.75
C ARG A 8 1.28 -1.02 14.48
N TRP A 9 1.42 -2.34 14.56
CA TRP A 9 1.07 -3.25 13.47
C TRP A 9 -0.39 -3.06 13.05
N ALA A 10 -0.59 -2.82 11.75
CA ALA A 10 -1.88 -2.80 11.10
C ALA A 10 -2.03 -3.96 10.12
N THR A 11 -3.27 -4.37 9.87
CA THR A 11 -3.59 -5.45 8.91
C THR A 11 -4.84 -5.10 8.11
N GLY A 12 -4.94 -5.59 6.87
CA GLY A 12 -6.12 -5.41 6.03
C GLY A 12 -6.32 -4.00 5.49
N LEU A 13 -5.24 -3.22 5.33
CA LEU A 13 -5.32 -1.88 4.75
C LEU A 13 -5.44 -1.98 3.23
N LEU A 14 -6.46 -1.33 2.68
CA LEU A 14 -6.60 -1.11 1.25
C LEU A 14 -6.38 0.38 0.96
N VAL A 15 -5.39 0.68 0.12
CA VAL A 15 -5.15 2.00 -0.48
C VAL A 15 -5.61 1.91 -1.93
N ASP A 16 -6.84 2.38 -2.19
CA ASP A 16 -7.51 2.17 -3.48
C ASP A 16 -7.63 3.49 -4.25
N ASN A 17 -7.08 3.51 -5.47
CA ASN A 17 -7.15 4.64 -6.39
C ASN A 17 -6.76 6.00 -5.77
N CYS A 18 -5.77 5.99 -4.86
CA CYS A 18 -5.29 7.19 -4.18
C CYS A 18 -4.22 7.90 -5.02
N GLU A 19 -4.27 9.24 -5.08
CA GLU A 19 -3.24 10.05 -5.74
C GLU A 19 -2.46 10.89 -4.72
N VAL A 20 -1.17 10.57 -4.55
CA VAL A 20 -0.23 11.24 -3.63
C VAL A 20 1.07 11.63 -4.38
N PRO A 21 1.00 12.55 -5.36
CA PRO A 21 2.07 12.81 -6.34
C PRO A 21 3.38 13.34 -5.72
N ASP A 22 3.30 14.05 -4.59
CA ASP A 22 4.46 14.56 -3.85
C ASP A 22 4.78 13.71 -2.61
N GLY A 23 4.11 12.56 -2.47
CA GLY A 23 4.15 11.69 -1.29
C GLY A 23 4.48 10.25 -1.64
N GLY A 24 4.37 9.37 -0.65
CA GLY A 24 4.59 7.94 -0.84
C GLY A 24 3.54 7.07 -0.16
N ILE A 25 3.51 5.81 -0.57
CA ILE A 25 2.73 4.76 0.09
C ILE A 25 3.72 3.73 0.60
N ASP A 26 3.90 3.68 1.92
CA ASP A 26 4.97 2.90 2.54
C ASP A 26 4.37 1.79 3.42
N PHE A 27 4.62 0.56 3.00
CA PHE A 27 4.35 -0.66 3.76
C PHE A 27 5.66 -1.19 4.33
N MET A 28 6.14 -0.54 5.39
CA MET A 28 7.52 -0.67 5.85
C MET A 28 7.66 -1.20 7.28
N ASN A 29 8.85 -1.75 7.55
CA ASN A 29 9.41 -1.89 8.88
C ASN A 29 10.09 -0.58 9.28
N ARG A 30 9.62 0.01 10.38
CA ARG A 30 10.11 1.29 10.91
C ARG A 30 11.28 1.14 11.89
N GLY A 31 11.81 -0.07 12.06
CA GLY A 31 12.98 -0.34 12.90
C GLY A 31 12.78 0.15 14.33
N ALA A 32 13.83 0.74 14.90
CA ALA A 32 13.85 1.27 16.27
C ALA A 32 13.38 2.74 16.37
N MET A 33 12.57 3.23 15.42
CA MET A 33 12.00 4.57 15.55
C MET A 33 11.18 4.65 16.86
N GLY A 34 11.38 5.68 17.70
CA GLY A 34 10.55 5.92 18.90
C GLY A 34 10.39 4.73 19.87
N SER A 35 9.21 4.63 20.51
CA SER A 35 8.96 3.77 21.69
C SER A 35 8.14 2.50 21.43
N GLY A 36 8.20 1.93 20.23
CA GLY A 36 7.46 0.69 19.92
C GLY A 36 7.25 0.39 18.45
N HIS A 37 8.16 0.89 17.59
CA HIS A 37 8.12 0.63 16.16
C HIS A 37 8.74 -0.73 15.83
N GLY A 38 8.61 -1.11 14.56
CA GLY A 38 9.03 -2.38 13.99
C GLY A 38 8.28 -2.55 12.69
N TRP A 39 7.85 -3.77 12.37
CA TRP A 39 6.89 -3.97 11.29
C TRP A 39 5.59 -3.21 11.56
N ALA A 40 5.30 -2.22 10.73
CA ALA A 40 4.13 -1.37 10.90
C ALA A 40 2.89 -1.96 10.20
N ILE A 41 3.06 -2.87 9.24
CA ILE A 41 1.95 -3.42 8.46
C ILE A 41 2.26 -4.78 7.84
N GLY A 42 1.21 -5.59 7.72
CA GLY A 42 1.14 -6.74 6.82
C GLY A 42 -0.28 -6.91 6.29
N TRP A 43 -0.47 -7.72 5.25
CA TRP A 43 -1.76 -7.92 4.59
C TRP A 43 -2.38 -6.62 4.07
N ALA A 44 -1.55 -5.79 3.41
CA ALA A 44 -1.98 -4.52 2.83
C ALA A 44 -1.88 -4.51 1.31
N ALA A 45 -2.77 -3.77 0.65
CA ALA A 45 -2.78 -3.61 -0.79
C ALA A 45 -2.85 -2.14 -1.18
N ALA A 46 -1.93 -1.70 -2.04
CA ALA A 46 -2.11 -0.51 -2.86
C ALA A 46 -2.64 -0.96 -4.24
N TRP A 47 -3.79 -0.43 -4.64
CA TRP A 47 -4.49 -0.82 -5.86
C TRP A 47 -4.69 0.39 -6.75
N ASN A 48 -4.23 0.31 -8.01
CA ASN A 48 -4.37 1.37 -9.02
C ASN A 48 -4.06 2.79 -8.51
N SER A 49 -3.13 2.91 -7.55
CA SER A 49 -2.82 4.18 -6.91
C SER A 49 -1.65 4.86 -7.62
N LYS A 50 -1.50 6.16 -7.40
CA LYS A 50 -0.38 6.95 -7.93
C LYS A 50 0.35 7.62 -6.79
N ALA A 51 1.65 7.41 -6.69
CA ALA A 51 2.50 8.05 -5.68
C ALA A 51 3.83 8.46 -6.30
N LYS A 52 4.57 9.36 -5.63
CA LYS A 52 5.97 9.60 -5.99
C LYS A 52 6.78 8.32 -5.84
N SER A 53 6.57 7.61 -4.73
CA SER A 53 7.33 6.42 -4.38
C SER A 53 6.52 5.42 -3.56
N TYR A 54 6.97 4.17 -3.58
CA TYR A 54 6.47 3.07 -2.77
C TYR A 54 7.63 2.41 -2.04
N LEU A 55 7.57 2.32 -0.71
CA LEU A 55 8.40 1.40 0.06
C LEU A 55 7.56 0.19 0.48
N ASN A 56 7.55 -0.85 -0.34
CA ASN A 56 6.79 -2.08 -0.10
C ASN A 56 7.72 -3.18 0.42
N GLN A 57 7.81 -3.38 1.73
CA GLN A 57 8.65 -4.39 2.36
C GLN A 57 7.82 -5.63 2.75
N LEU A 58 8.45 -6.81 2.71
CA LEU A 58 7.81 -8.09 3.00
C LEU A 58 7.98 -8.50 4.48
N PRO A 59 6.95 -8.36 5.33
CA PRO A 59 6.98 -8.85 6.71
C PRO A 59 7.06 -10.38 6.80
N PRO A 60 7.75 -10.96 7.80
CA PRO A 60 7.74 -12.39 8.03
C PRO A 60 6.31 -12.92 8.25
N GLY A 61 5.91 -13.93 7.47
CA GLY A 61 4.60 -14.60 7.61
C GLY A 61 3.39 -13.79 7.12
N ALA A 62 3.60 -12.66 6.44
CA ALA A 62 2.55 -11.85 5.85
C ALA A 62 2.98 -11.29 4.49
N TYR A 63 2.05 -10.67 3.77
CA TYR A 63 2.30 -10.13 2.43
C TYR A 63 1.76 -8.72 2.29
N ASN A 64 2.43 -7.93 1.47
CA ASN A 64 1.97 -6.61 1.07
C ASN A 64 2.02 -6.55 -0.46
N TRP A 65 1.03 -5.89 -1.06
CA TRP A 65 0.85 -5.83 -2.51
C TRP A 65 0.79 -4.40 -3.02
N VAL A 66 1.41 -4.15 -4.16
CA VAL A 66 1.24 -2.94 -4.96
C VAL A 66 0.88 -3.38 -6.38
N ILE A 67 -0.38 -3.15 -6.76
CA ILE A 67 -0.95 -3.70 -7.99
C ILE A 67 -1.47 -2.56 -8.86
N GLY A 68 -1.10 -2.56 -10.14
CA GLY A 68 -1.57 -1.60 -11.13
C GLY A 68 -1.20 -0.14 -10.84
N SER A 69 -0.26 0.08 -9.93
CA SER A 69 0.02 1.40 -9.35
C SER A 69 1.24 2.06 -10.00
N THR A 70 1.29 3.39 -10.04
CA THR A 70 2.37 4.16 -10.67
C THR A 70 3.18 4.92 -9.63
N GLY A 71 4.50 4.71 -9.60
CA GLY A 71 5.46 5.46 -8.78
C GLY A 71 6.82 4.77 -8.72
N GLU A 72 7.82 5.41 -8.12
CA GLU A 72 9.15 4.83 -7.93
C GLU A 72 9.12 3.69 -6.92
N HIS A 73 9.67 2.52 -7.27
CA HIS A 73 9.85 1.42 -6.31
C HIS A 73 11.11 1.67 -5.49
N GLN A 74 10.95 1.84 -4.18
CA GLN A 74 12.07 2.04 -3.27
C GLN A 74 12.38 0.76 -2.52
N LYS A 75 13.68 0.43 -2.50
CA LYS A 75 14.25 -0.64 -1.69
C LYS A 75 15.22 -0.03 -0.69
N ARG A 76 15.04 -0.37 0.59
CA ARG A 76 15.79 0.19 1.72
C ARG A 76 15.93 -0.80 2.85
N ALA A 77 17.01 -0.69 3.60
CA ALA A 77 17.18 -1.29 4.93
C ALA A 77 16.15 -0.74 5.93
N ILE A 78 16.04 -1.37 7.10
CA ILE A 78 15.28 -0.77 8.20
C ILE A 78 15.92 0.57 8.61
N PRO A 79 15.14 1.52 9.14
CA PRO A 79 15.69 2.77 9.64
C PRO A 79 16.85 2.53 10.61
N PHE A 80 17.88 3.38 10.50
CA PHE A 80 19.15 3.36 11.25
C PHE A 80 20.17 2.30 10.82
N ASP A 81 19.78 1.32 10.00
CA ASP A 81 20.71 0.39 9.38
C ASP A 81 21.11 0.87 7.98
N LYS A 82 22.31 0.48 7.54
CA LYS A 82 22.77 0.76 6.17
C LYS A 82 22.48 -0.39 5.22
N GLU A 83 22.52 -1.61 5.72
CA GLU A 83 22.36 -2.88 5.01
C GLU A 83 21.92 -3.96 6.01
N PRO A 84 21.29 -5.06 5.56
CA PRO A 84 20.82 -5.27 4.20
C PRO A 84 19.52 -4.53 3.93
N ASP A 85 19.31 -4.18 2.67
CA ASP A 85 17.98 -3.89 2.17
C ASP A 85 16.99 -5.02 2.49
N LEU A 86 15.77 -4.66 2.91
CA LEU A 86 14.74 -5.65 3.15
C LEU A 86 14.19 -6.23 1.84
N GLN A 87 13.70 -7.47 1.93
CA GLN A 87 12.96 -8.12 0.85
C GLN A 87 11.74 -7.27 0.47
N GLU A 88 11.57 -7.03 -0.82
CA GLU A 88 10.41 -6.32 -1.34
C GLU A 88 9.16 -7.20 -1.26
N GLY A 89 8.02 -6.55 -0.98
CA GLY A 89 6.70 -7.13 -1.12
C GLY A 89 6.35 -7.36 -2.59
N ILE A 90 5.09 -7.74 -2.83
CA ILE A 90 4.65 -8.17 -4.15
C ILE A 90 4.26 -6.94 -4.97
N TYR A 91 4.83 -6.83 -6.16
CA TYR A 91 4.38 -5.89 -7.19
C TYR A 91 3.77 -6.67 -8.34
N ASP A 92 2.63 -6.20 -8.85
CA ASP A 92 2.00 -6.75 -10.04
C ASP A 92 1.50 -5.62 -10.95
N SER A 93 1.69 -5.77 -12.26
CA SER A 93 1.35 -4.76 -13.27
C SER A 93 1.86 -3.33 -12.94
N PRO A 94 3.15 -3.13 -12.60
CA PRO A 94 3.66 -1.82 -12.18
C PRO A 94 3.52 -0.78 -13.30
N GLY A 95 2.98 0.38 -12.96
CA GLY A 95 2.71 1.48 -13.89
C GLY A 95 1.55 1.27 -14.86
N ILE A 96 0.91 0.09 -14.84
CA ILE A 96 -0.18 -0.27 -15.76
C ILE A 96 -1.44 -0.59 -14.94
N PRO A 97 -2.43 0.33 -14.88
CA PRO A 97 -3.66 0.11 -14.13
C PRO A 97 -4.39 -1.16 -14.56
N VAL A 98 -4.93 -1.89 -13.59
CA VAL A 98 -5.67 -3.14 -13.79
C VAL A 98 -7.18 -2.94 -13.61
N THR A 99 -7.97 -3.93 -14.04
CA THR A 99 -9.42 -3.96 -13.80
C THR A 99 -9.72 -4.91 -12.64
N PRO A 100 -10.62 -4.56 -11.70
CA PRO A 100 -11.44 -3.34 -11.66
C PRO A 100 -10.64 -2.08 -11.32
N LYS A 101 -11.18 -0.91 -11.70
CA LYS A 101 -10.55 0.39 -11.39
C LYS A 101 -10.41 0.61 -9.88
N SER A 102 -11.37 0.14 -9.09
CA SER A 102 -11.36 0.14 -7.64
C SER A 102 -11.93 -1.17 -7.11
N LEU A 103 -11.24 -1.76 -6.13
CA LEU A 103 -11.73 -2.95 -5.42
C LEU A 103 -12.91 -2.60 -4.51
N TYR A 104 -12.88 -1.44 -3.86
CA TYR A 104 -13.98 -0.97 -3.02
C TYR A 104 -15.27 -0.82 -3.83
N LEU A 105 -15.21 -0.16 -4.99
CA LEU A 105 -16.38 0.03 -5.86
C LEU A 105 -16.89 -1.30 -6.39
N ALA A 106 -15.99 -2.21 -6.81
CA ALA A 106 -16.39 -3.53 -7.29
C ALA A 106 -17.13 -4.33 -6.20
N GLN A 107 -16.61 -4.34 -4.97
CA GLN A 107 -17.25 -5.00 -3.83
C GLN A 107 -18.58 -4.34 -3.43
N LEU A 108 -18.67 -3.01 -3.53
CA LEU A 108 -19.89 -2.27 -3.22
C LEU A 108 -20.99 -2.58 -4.24
N GLU A 109 -20.66 -2.62 -5.54
CA GLU A 109 -21.58 -3.00 -6.60
C GLU A 109 -22.02 -4.46 -6.45
N GLU A 110 -21.11 -5.38 -6.17
CA GLU A 110 -21.46 -6.79 -5.96
C GLU A 110 -22.43 -6.95 -4.78
N ARG A 111 -22.23 -6.22 -3.69
CA ARG A 111 -23.03 -6.34 -2.48
C ARG A 111 -24.39 -5.64 -2.57
N LEU A 112 -24.45 -4.45 -3.19
CA LEU A 112 -25.62 -3.57 -3.13
C LEU A 112 -26.17 -3.15 -4.51
N GLY A 113 -25.55 -3.59 -5.60
CA GLY A 113 -25.91 -3.25 -6.97
C GLY A 113 -25.48 -1.84 -7.41
N LYS A 114 -25.73 -1.56 -8.69
CA LYS A 114 -25.32 -0.30 -9.36
C LYS A 114 -25.89 0.97 -8.72
N THR A 115 -27.09 0.90 -8.14
CA THR A 115 -27.71 2.05 -7.47
C THR A 115 -26.85 2.55 -6.31
N ALA A 116 -26.16 1.65 -5.60
CA ALA A 116 -25.28 2.05 -4.50
C ALA A 116 -24.08 2.87 -4.97
N LEU A 117 -23.52 2.55 -6.15
CA LEU A 117 -22.46 3.35 -6.76
C LEU A 117 -22.97 4.73 -7.18
N HIS A 118 -24.12 4.77 -7.86
CA HIS A 118 -24.74 6.01 -8.30
C HIS A 118 -24.97 6.98 -7.13
N ASN A 119 -25.39 6.46 -5.97
CA ASN A 119 -25.64 7.26 -4.78
C ASN A 119 -24.37 7.91 -4.19
N ILE A 120 -23.18 7.40 -4.51
CA ILE A 120 -21.89 7.96 -4.08
C ILE A 120 -21.11 8.61 -5.23
N GLY A 121 -21.73 8.81 -6.39
CA GLY A 121 -21.15 9.52 -7.54
C GLY A 121 -20.31 8.65 -8.48
N TYR A 122 -20.53 7.33 -8.49
CA TYR A 122 -19.85 6.38 -9.38
C TYR A 122 -20.80 5.63 -10.31
#